data_AF-A0A2W0B177-F1
#
_entry.id   AF-A0A2W0B177-F1
#
_cell.length_a   1.000
_cell.length_b   1.000
_cell.length_c   1.000
_cell.angle_alpha   90.00
_cell.angle_beta   90.00
_cell.angle_gamma   90.00
#
_symmetry.space_group_name_H-M   'P 1'
#
loop_
_entity.id
_entity.type
_entity.pdbx_description
1 polymer ?
#
loop_
_entity_poly.entity_id
_entity_poly.type
_entity_poly.pdbx_seq_one_letter_code
_entity_poly.pdbx_strand_id
1 'polypeptide(L)'
;MPKFVRTVVILFCAIAASTAQDVQTAAKSATPEPQTAQSANADANDPREELAKMRTLLGQMQRNVAFVSAGDTPLKHQFELEIEMWQLVLRDMEKKLNSRHTIPAK
;
A
#
# COMPACT_ATOMS: atom_id res chain seq x y z
N MET A 1 -29.41 28.77 4.65
CA MET A 1 -28.45 27.65 4.54
C MET A 1 -28.56 27.02 3.16
N PRO A 2 -27.48 26.95 2.36
CA PRO A 2 -27.57 26.58 0.95
C PRO A 2 -27.83 25.08 0.78
N LYS A 3 -28.86 24.78 -0.02
CA LYS A 3 -29.46 23.45 -0.24
C LYS A 3 -28.53 22.44 -0.92
N PHE A 4 -27.32 22.84 -1.29
CA PHE A 4 -26.32 22.04 -2.00
C PHE A 4 -25.56 21.06 -1.09
N VAL A 5 -25.47 21.31 0.22
CA VAL A 5 -24.79 20.41 1.17
C VAL A 5 -25.58 19.13 1.42
N ARG A 6 -26.90 19.16 1.21
CA ARG A 6 -27.80 18.05 1.51
C ARG A 6 -27.86 16.99 0.40
N THR A 7 -27.50 17.36 -0.84
CA THR A 7 -27.54 16.45 -2.00
C THR A 7 -26.30 15.56 -2.09
N VAL A 8 -25.12 16.03 -1.63
CA VAL A 8 -23.86 15.27 -1.71
C VAL A 8 -23.83 14.12 -0.70
N VAL A 9 -24.46 14.26 0.47
CA VAL A 9 -24.50 13.21 1.51
C VAL A 9 -25.43 12.05 1.12
N ILE A 10 -26.47 12.29 0.33
CA ILE A 10 -27.44 11.25 -0.07
C ILE A 10 -26.87 10.36 -1.19
N LEU A 11 -25.97 10.87 -2.04
CA LEU A 11 -25.37 10.11 -3.12
C LEU A 11 -24.33 9.07 -2.64
N PHE A 12 -23.77 9.24 -1.43
CA PHE A 12 -22.73 8.35 -0.89
C PHE A 12 -23.27 7.14 -0.08
N CYS A 13 -24.56 7.11 0.26
CA CYS A 13 -25.16 6.01 1.03
C CYS A 13 -25.79 4.89 0.17
N ALA A 14 -25.82 5.01 -1.16
CA ALA A 14 -26.57 4.10 -2.04
C ALA A 14 -25.78 2.88 -2.58
N ILE A 15 -24.56 2.62 -2.12
CA ILE A 15 -23.76 1.46 -2.58
C ILE A 15 -23.66 0.35 -1.51
N ALA A 16 -24.32 0.50 -0.37
CA ALA A 16 -24.28 -0.49 0.72
C ALA A 16 -25.46 -1.49 0.71
N ALA A 17 -25.88 -1.99 -0.45
CA ALA A 17 -26.93 -3.01 -0.51
C ALA A 17 -26.73 -4.04 -1.64
N SER A 18 -26.80 -5.32 -1.23
CA SER A 18 -26.74 -6.57 -1.99
C SER A 18 -25.33 -7.19 -2.06
N THR A 19 -25.03 -8.38 -1.52
CA THR A 19 -25.88 -9.57 -1.37
C THR A 19 -25.55 -10.37 -0.10
N ALA A 20 -26.53 -10.57 0.78
CA ALA A 20 -26.54 -11.70 1.70
C ALA A 20 -27.48 -12.76 1.11
N GLN A 21 -26.92 -13.90 0.68
CA GLN A 21 -27.71 -15.09 0.36
C GLN A 21 -27.07 -16.33 0.98
N ASP A 22 -27.85 -16.85 1.93
CA ASP A 22 -28.20 -18.25 2.14
C ASP A 22 -27.17 -19.23 2.75
N VAL A 23 -27.54 -19.65 3.96
CA VAL A 23 -26.94 -20.73 4.75
C VAL A 23 -27.32 -22.07 4.13
N GLN A 24 -26.42 -22.67 3.35
CA GLN A 24 -26.52 -24.09 3.02
C GLN A 24 -26.06 -24.94 4.21
N THR A 25 -27.05 -25.50 4.89
CA THR A 25 -26.86 -26.67 5.75
C THR A 25 -26.72 -27.90 4.86
N ALA A 26 -25.51 -28.45 4.78
CA ALA A 26 -25.30 -29.83 4.37
C ALA A 26 -24.05 -30.37 5.08
N ALA A 27 -24.26 -31.03 6.22
CA ALA A 27 -23.23 -31.83 6.87
C ALA A 27 -22.96 -33.09 6.04
N LYS A 28 -21.73 -33.26 5.54
CA LYS A 28 -21.17 -34.61 5.26
C LYS A 28 -19.63 -34.61 5.16
N SER A 29 -19.02 -35.24 6.17
CA SER A 29 -17.83 -36.09 6.10
C SER A 29 -16.44 -35.50 5.76
N ALA A 30 -15.60 -35.48 6.80
CA ALA A 30 -14.27 -36.11 6.90
C ALA A 30 -13.26 -35.96 5.74
N THR A 31 -12.20 -35.17 5.99
CA THR A 31 -10.77 -35.58 6.00
C THR A 31 -9.93 -34.32 6.28
N PRO A 32 -9.02 -34.29 7.26
CA PRO A 32 -8.05 -33.20 7.38
C PRO A 32 -6.98 -33.41 6.31
N GLU A 33 -7.08 -32.70 5.18
CA GLU A 33 -5.93 -32.56 4.30
C GLU A 33 -4.84 -31.79 5.05
N PRO A 34 -3.60 -32.30 5.10
CA PRO A 34 -2.50 -31.52 5.60
C PRO A 34 -2.36 -30.32 4.67
N GLN A 35 -2.59 -29.12 5.21
CA GLN A 35 -2.16 -27.88 4.59
C GLN A 35 -0.65 -27.99 4.42
N THR A 36 -0.28 -28.51 3.25
CA THR A 36 1.08 -28.56 2.75
C THR A 36 1.56 -27.12 2.84
N ALA A 37 2.53 -26.89 3.72
CA ALA A 37 3.20 -25.62 3.91
C ALA A 37 3.51 -25.04 2.52
N GLN A 38 2.65 -24.11 2.08
CA GLN A 38 2.70 -23.58 0.75
C GLN A 38 3.91 -22.66 0.69
N SER A 39 4.97 -23.22 0.13
CA SER A 39 6.19 -22.57 -0.33
C SER A 39 6.91 -21.70 0.69
N ALA A 40 7.56 -22.36 1.65
CA ALA A 40 8.82 -21.90 2.21
C ALA A 40 9.97 -22.01 1.16
N ASN A 41 9.77 -21.45 -0.02
CA ASN A 41 10.80 -21.38 -1.05
C ASN A 41 10.72 -20.06 -1.81
N ALA A 42 11.60 -19.15 -1.38
CA ALA A 42 12.37 -18.28 -2.25
C ALA A 42 11.59 -17.41 -3.25
N ASP A 43 10.97 -16.34 -2.76
CA ASP A 43 11.18 -15.05 -3.41
C ASP A 43 12.02 -14.21 -2.47
N ALA A 44 13.31 -14.58 -2.35
CA ALA A 44 14.29 -13.75 -1.69
C ALA A 44 14.59 -12.57 -2.62
N ASN A 45 13.60 -11.67 -2.82
CA ASN A 45 13.84 -10.38 -3.43
C ASN A 45 14.98 -9.74 -2.65
N ASP A 46 16.10 -9.47 -3.33
CA ASP A 46 17.23 -8.79 -2.71
C ASP A 46 16.68 -7.47 -2.16
N PRO A 47 16.74 -7.21 -0.84
CA PRO A 47 16.21 -6.00 -0.26
C PRO A 47 16.86 -4.74 -0.86
N ARG A 48 18.05 -4.85 -1.47
CA ARG A 48 18.67 -3.76 -2.25
C ARG A 48 17.96 -3.51 -3.58
N GLU A 49 17.56 -4.56 -4.27
CA GLU A 49 16.80 -4.45 -5.52
C GLU A 49 15.44 -3.80 -5.27
N GLU A 50 14.75 -4.24 -4.22
CA GLU A 50 13.46 -3.66 -3.83
C GLU A 50 13.62 -2.16 -3.47
N LEU A 51 14.66 -1.81 -2.73
CA LEU A 51 14.97 -0.41 -2.40
C LEU A 51 15.20 0.43 -3.68
N ALA A 52 15.88 -0.13 -4.70
CA ALA A 52 16.08 0.53 -5.98
C ALA A 52 14.76 0.76 -6.76
N LYS A 53 13.85 -0.22 -6.73
CA LYS A 53 12.51 -0.08 -7.32
C LYS A 53 11.71 1.03 -6.63
N MET A 54 11.68 1.03 -5.29
CA MET A 54 10.98 2.06 -4.53
C MET A 54 11.55 3.47 -4.78
N ARG A 55 12.88 3.62 -4.90
CA ARG A 55 13.52 4.89 -5.29
C ARG A 55 13.07 5.38 -6.65
N THR A 56 12.93 4.47 -7.61
CA THR A 56 12.46 4.79 -8.95
C THR A 56 11.03 5.31 -8.92
N LEU A 57 10.13 4.65 -8.18
CA LEU A 57 8.74 5.08 -8.00
C LEU A 57 8.65 6.43 -7.30
N LEU A 58 9.43 6.65 -6.24
CA LEU A 58 9.47 7.93 -5.55
C LEU A 58 9.94 9.07 -6.47
N GLY A 59 10.94 8.80 -7.32
CA GLY A 59 11.35 9.74 -8.36
C GLY A 59 10.25 10.04 -9.39
N GLN A 60 9.39 9.06 -9.70
CA GLN A 60 8.21 9.30 -10.54
C GLN A 60 7.19 10.19 -9.83
N MET A 61 6.90 9.95 -8.54
CA MET A 61 6.01 10.80 -7.75
C MET A 61 6.50 12.26 -7.72
N GLN A 62 7.80 12.47 -7.52
CA GLN A 62 8.42 13.80 -7.55
C GLN A 62 8.26 14.52 -8.88
N ARG A 63 8.42 13.82 -10.01
CA ARG A 63 8.17 14.42 -11.33
C ARG A 63 6.68 14.68 -11.55
N ASN A 64 5.83 13.75 -11.10
CA ASN A 64 4.40 13.82 -11.31
C ASN A 64 3.74 14.95 -10.51
N VAL A 65 4.28 15.29 -9.33
CA VAL A 65 3.73 16.35 -8.46
C VAL A 65 3.72 17.72 -9.14
N ALA A 66 4.66 17.97 -10.05
CA ALA A 66 4.74 19.21 -10.81
C ALA A 66 3.54 19.41 -11.76
N PHE A 67 2.79 18.34 -12.07
CA PHE A 67 1.61 18.39 -12.95
C PHE A 67 0.28 18.47 -12.19
N VAL A 68 0.27 18.40 -10.86
CA VAL A 68 -0.97 18.25 -10.07
C VAL A 68 -1.83 19.51 -10.02
N SER A 69 -1.28 20.70 -10.28
CA SER A 69 -2.02 21.94 -10.54
C SER A 69 -1.01 23.06 -10.81
N ALA A 70 -1.46 24.16 -11.41
CA ALA A 70 -0.72 25.42 -11.29
C ALA A 70 -0.79 25.92 -9.83
N GLY A 71 0.37 26.30 -9.26
CA GLY A 71 0.48 26.87 -7.91
C GLY A 71 0.41 25.86 -6.76
N ASP A 72 0.42 26.37 -5.53
CA ASP A 72 0.38 25.56 -4.32
C ASP A 72 -1.07 25.26 -3.95
N THR A 73 -1.51 24.05 -4.29
CA THR A 73 -2.83 23.54 -3.92
C THR A 73 -2.69 22.58 -2.74
N PRO A 74 -3.75 22.42 -1.92
CA PRO A 74 -3.74 21.43 -0.84
C PRO A 74 -3.43 20.01 -1.31
N LEU A 75 -3.87 19.63 -2.51
CA LEU A 75 -3.60 18.31 -3.07
C LEU A 75 -2.13 18.14 -3.46
N LYS A 76 -1.52 19.16 -4.09
CA LYS A 76 -0.09 19.15 -4.38
C LYS A 76 0.73 19.04 -3.09
N HIS A 77 0.36 19.81 -2.06
CA HIS A 77 1.02 19.77 -0.77
C HIS A 77 0.93 18.39 -0.09
N GLN A 78 -0.22 17.71 -0.19
CA GLN A 78 -0.37 16.35 0.32
C GLN A 78 0.63 15.38 -0.33
N PHE A 79 0.81 15.46 -1.65
CA PHE A 79 1.80 14.62 -2.33
C PHE A 79 3.24 14.96 -1.94
N GLU A 80 3.55 16.24 -1.69
CA GLU A 80 4.86 16.66 -1.19
C GLU A 80 5.16 16.01 0.18
N LEU A 81 4.19 16.03 1.11
CA LEU A 81 4.31 15.38 2.41
C LEU A 81 4.51 13.86 2.29
N GLU A 82 3.78 13.20 1.38
CA GLU A 82 3.94 11.76 1.14
C GLU A 82 5.32 11.44 0.56
N ILE A 83 5.81 12.25 -0.38
CA ILE A 83 7.16 12.12 -0.93
C ILE A 83 8.20 12.22 0.21
N GLU A 84 8.08 13.22 1.09
CA GLU A 84 8.99 13.41 2.23
C GLU A 84 8.96 12.21 3.18
N MET A 85 7.78 11.68 3.48
CA MET A 85 7.61 10.49 4.31
C MET A 85 8.32 9.29 3.68
N TRP A 86 8.09 9.02 2.40
CA TRP A 86 8.73 7.90 1.70
C TRP A 86 10.26 8.06 1.61
N GLN A 87 10.77 9.28 1.47
CA GLN A 87 12.21 9.53 1.56
C GLN A 87 12.79 9.16 2.93
N LEU A 88 12.06 9.43 4.02
CA LEU A 88 12.50 9.04 5.36
C LEU A 88 12.55 7.51 5.51
N VAL A 89 11.50 6.81 5.07
CA VAL A 89 11.42 5.35 5.11
C VAL A 89 12.56 4.72 4.31
N LEU A 90 12.80 5.18 3.08
CA LEU A 90 13.87 4.63 2.24
C LEU A 90 15.28 4.87 2.82
N ARG A 91 15.51 6.02 3.47
CA ARG A 91 16.78 6.28 4.17
C ARG A 91 16.98 5.34 5.35
N ASP A 92 15.94 5.07 6.14
CA ASP A 92 16.03 4.13 7.25
C ASP A 92 16.29 2.69 6.76
N MET A 93 15.62 2.27 5.69
CA MET A 93 15.87 0.98 5.04
C MET A 93 17.31 0.87 4.54
N GLU A 94 17.82 1.89 3.86
CA GLU A 94 19.21 1.91 3.38
C GLU A 94 20.21 1.80 4.54
N LYS A 95 19.98 2.57 5.62
CA LYS A 95 20.81 2.51 6.82
C LYS A 95 20.86 1.09 7.40
N LYS A 96 19.70 0.43 7.54
CA LYS A 96 19.61 -0.94 8.06
C LYS A 96 20.37 -1.95 7.21
N LEU A 97 20.27 -1.84 5.88
CA LEU A 97 20.98 -2.73 4.95
C LEU A 97 22.49 -2.51 4.99
N ASN A 98 22.93 -1.25 5.09
CA ASN A 98 24.34 -0.92 5.22
C ASN A 98 24.92 -1.40 6.56
N SER A 99 24.19 -1.23 7.68
CA SER A 99 24.61 -1.73 8.98
C SER A 99 24.70 -3.27 9.04
N ARG A 100 23.79 -3.99 8.37
CA ARG A 100 23.85 -5.46 8.28
C ARG A 100 25.07 -5.95 7.50
N HIS A 101 25.50 -5.20 6.48
CA HIS A 101 26.65 -5.56 5.67
C HIS A 101 27.99 -5.39 6.42
N THR A 102 28.06 -4.47 7.38
CA THR A 102 29.29 -4.13 8.10
C THR A 102 29.60 -5.02 9.31
N ILE A 103 28.75 -5.99 9.67
CA ILE A 103 29.04 -6.93 10.77
C ILE A 103 29.74 -8.16 10.17
N PRO A 104 31.06 -8.34 10.35
CA PRO A 104 31.73 -9.57 9.94
C PRO A 104 31.22 -10.74 10.78
N ALA A 105 30.91 -11.85 10.12
CA ALA A 105 30.62 -13.12 10.79
C ALA A 105 31.82 -13.49 11.69
N LYS A 106 31.55 -13.67 12.98
CA LYS A 106 32.54 -14.10 13.97
C LYS A 106 32.59 -15.63 14.03
#